data_AF-A0A1V5IIZ9-F1
#
_entry.id   AF-A0A1V5IIZ9-F1
#
_cell.length_a   1.000
_cell.length_b   1.000
_cell.length_c   1.000
_cell.angle_alpha   90.00
_cell.angle_beta   90.00
_cell.angle_gamma   90.00
#
_symmetry.space_group_name_H-M   'P 1'
#
loop_
_entity.id
_entity.type
_entity.pdbx_description
1 polymer ?
#
loop_
_entity_poly.entity_id
_entity_poly.type
_entity_poly.pdbx_seq_one_letter_code
_entity_poly.pdbx_strand_id
1 'polypeptide(L)'
;MPHTTAGLTINENADPDVARDILTGLARLVPVTGNHRHAEGNSDAHIKASLMGFSLRVPVIEGRLALGTWRGISFCEFDGARHRQVLVGITGGLSLPSSEPFRWGMRSQGGVGIREPPPHNGFSG
;
A
#
# COMPACT_ATOMS: atom_id res chain seq x y z
N MET A 1 -7.60 7.59 -6.98
CA MET A 1 -6.76 8.66 -7.55
C MET A 1 -7.18 8.87 -9.01
N PRO A 2 -7.03 10.08 -9.58
CA PRO A 2 -7.58 10.42 -10.90
C PRO A 2 -6.58 10.28 -12.07
N HIS A 3 -5.67 9.30 -12.03
CA HIS A 3 -4.63 9.10 -13.06
C HIS A 3 -4.75 7.69 -13.65
N THR A 4 -4.68 7.55 -14.97
CA THR A 4 -4.82 6.25 -15.65
C THR A 4 -3.51 5.49 -15.84
N THR A 5 -2.38 6.13 -15.54
CA THR A 5 -1.01 5.63 -15.76
C THR A 5 -0.20 5.57 -14.46
N ALA A 6 -0.89 5.57 -13.32
CA ALA A 6 -0.29 5.41 -11.99
C ALA A 6 -1.11 4.39 -11.21
N GLY A 7 -0.66 3.98 -10.03
CA GLY A 7 -1.38 3.03 -9.18
C GLY A 7 -1.29 3.38 -7.69
N LEU A 8 -2.14 2.74 -6.89
CA LEU A 8 -2.04 2.75 -5.43
C LEU A 8 -1.99 1.31 -4.93
N THR A 9 -1.03 0.98 -4.08
CA THR A 9 -0.90 -0.36 -3.48
C THR A 9 -0.55 -0.29 -2.00
N ILE A 10 -0.71 -1.40 -1.29
CA ILE A 10 -0.20 -1.57 0.07
C ILE A 10 0.82 -2.70 0.04
N ASN A 11 2.07 -2.37 0.33
CA ASN A 11 3.17 -3.32 0.34
C ASN A 11 4.18 -2.99 1.44
N GLU A 12 5.34 -3.62 1.44
CA GLU A 12 6.44 -3.37 2.35
C GLU A 12 6.91 -1.90 2.29
N ASN A 13 7.13 -1.27 3.45
CA ASN A 13 7.66 0.10 3.55
C ASN A 13 9.06 0.20 4.17
N ALA A 14 9.61 -0.92 4.64
CA ALA A 14 10.87 -0.94 5.39
C ALA A 14 12.09 -1.09 4.48
N ASP A 15 11.98 -1.94 3.46
CA ASP A 15 13.06 -2.22 2.53
C ASP A 15 12.79 -1.59 1.14
N PRO A 16 13.58 -0.59 0.70
CA PRO A 16 13.43 -0.01 -0.63
C PRO A 16 13.70 -1.00 -1.77
N ASP A 17 14.43 -2.10 -1.53
CA ASP A 17 14.68 -3.11 -2.55
C ASP A 17 13.39 -3.83 -2.97
N VAL A 18 12.41 -3.98 -2.07
CA VAL A 18 11.10 -4.54 -2.42
C VAL A 18 10.36 -3.66 -3.43
N ALA A 19 10.40 -2.34 -3.26
CA ALA A 19 9.81 -1.42 -4.24
C ALA A 19 10.52 -1.52 -5.59
N ARG A 20 11.86 -1.59 -5.59
CA ARG A 20 12.68 -1.78 -6.79
C ARG A 20 12.35 -3.10 -7.50
N ASP A 21 12.20 -4.19 -6.76
CA ASP A 21 11.91 -5.52 -7.29
C ASP A 21 10.52 -5.60 -7.89
N ILE A 22 9.52 -4.96 -7.26
CA ILE A 22 8.17 -4.83 -7.82
C ILE A 22 8.23 -4.07 -9.14
N LEU A 23 8.91 -2.92 -9.21
CA LEU A 23 9.04 -2.16 -10.45
C LEU A 23 9.77 -2.96 -11.54
N THR A 24 10.82 -3.68 -11.17
CA THR A 24 11.59 -4.54 -12.10
C THR A 24 10.77 -5.73 -12.57
N GLY A 25 9.97 -6.33 -11.68
CA GLY A 25 9.03 -7.40 -12.00
C GLY A 25 7.94 -6.93 -12.96
N LEU A 26 7.34 -5.77 -12.69
CA LEU A 26 6.31 -5.16 -13.54
C LEU A 26 6.87 -4.77 -14.91
N ALA A 27 8.10 -4.27 -15.00
CA ALA A 27 8.75 -3.97 -16.27
C ALA A 27 9.02 -5.22 -17.12
N ARG A 28 9.28 -6.37 -16.49
CA ARG A 28 9.41 -7.66 -17.18
C ARG A 28 8.04 -8.22 -17.61
N LEU A 29 7.04 -8.13 -16.75
CA LEU A 29 5.69 -8.64 -17.00
C LEU A 29 4.96 -7.82 -18.07
N VAL A 30 5.16 -6.51 -18.05
CA VAL A 30 4.55 -5.53 -18.95
C VAL A 30 5.64 -4.61 -19.49
N PRO A 31 6.36 -5.04 -20.54
CA PRO A 31 7.41 -4.24 -21.14
C PRO A 31 6.86 -2.97 -21.79
N VAL A 32 7.69 -1.92 -21.87
CA VAL A 32 7.36 -0.66 -22.56
C VAL A 32 7.11 -0.92 -24.06
N THR A 33 7.92 -1.81 -24.65
CA THR A 33 7.80 -2.21 -26.04
C THR A 33 6.96 -3.48 -26.16
N GLY A 34 5.97 -3.45 -27.05
CA GLY A 34 5.07 -4.57 -27.27
C GLY A 34 4.17 -4.29 -28.46
N ASN A 35 3.27 -5.23 -28.77
CA ASN A 35 2.25 -5.03 -29.80
C ASN A 35 1.10 -4.14 -29.29
N HIS A 36 1.45 -2.95 -28.82
CA HIS A 36 0.54 -1.95 -28.30
C HIS A 36 0.10 -1.03 -29.44
N ARG A 37 -1.21 -0.84 -29.58
CA ARG A 37 -1.78 0.02 -30.64
C ARG A 37 -1.91 1.49 -30.23
N HIS A 38 -1.77 1.79 -28.94
CA HIS A 38 -1.93 3.14 -28.43
C HIS A 38 -0.75 4.01 -28.84
N ALA A 39 -1.03 5.10 -29.57
CA ALA A 39 0.00 5.92 -30.20
C ALA A 39 0.84 6.74 -29.21
N GLU A 40 0.33 7.06 -28.01
CA GLU A 40 1.06 7.87 -27.03
C GLU A 40 2.25 7.14 -26.38
N GLY A 41 2.34 5.82 -26.55
CA GLY A 41 3.53 5.04 -26.15
C GLY A 41 3.60 4.65 -24.67
N ASN A 42 2.54 4.88 -23.88
CA ASN A 42 2.46 4.56 -22.44
C ASN A 42 1.45 3.45 -22.12
N SER A 43 1.21 2.53 -23.07
CA SER A 43 0.30 1.39 -22.86
C SER A 43 0.70 0.52 -21.67
N ASP A 44 1.99 0.32 -21.48
CA ASP A 44 2.51 -0.43 -20.35
C ASP A 44 2.14 0.23 -19.02
N ALA A 45 2.18 1.57 -18.95
CA ALA A 45 1.80 2.33 -17.77
C ALA A 45 0.31 2.16 -17.44
N HIS A 46 -0.57 2.17 -18.45
CA HIS A 46 -1.99 1.88 -18.28
C HIS A 46 -2.26 0.46 -17.75
N ILE A 47 -1.53 -0.53 -18.27
CA ILE A 47 -1.67 -1.92 -17.84
C ILE A 47 -1.16 -2.08 -16.40
N LYS A 48 0.03 -1.57 -16.08
CA LYS A 48 0.61 -1.59 -14.71
C LYS A 48 -0.28 -0.87 -13.70
N ALA A 49 -0.84 0.29 -14.07
CA ALA A 49 -1.82 1.02 -13.29
C ALA A 49 -3.05 0.17 -12.96
N SER A 50 -3.58 -0.53 -13.97
CA SER A 50 -4.73 -1.43 -13.80
C SER A 50 -4.42 -2.63 -12.90
N LEU A 51 -3.17 -3.14 -12.93
CA LEU A 51 -2.71 -4.22 -12.05
C LEU A 51 -2.58 -3.78 -10.58
N MET A 52 -2.12 -2.55 -10.33
CA MET A 52 -2.00 -2.03 -8.95
C MET A 52 -3.35 -1.58 -8.39
N GLY A 53 -4.22 -1.04 -9.25
CA GLY A 53 -5.50 -0.47 -8.87
C GLY A 53 -5.44 1.04 -8.60
N PHE A 54 -6.62 1.66 -8.61
CA PHE A 54 -6.76 3.12 -8.57
C PHE A 54 -7.21 3.67 -7.19
N SER A 55 -7.49 2.80 -6.23
CA SER A 55 -7.99 3.17 -4.90
C SER A 55 -7.67 2.10 -3.87
N LEU A 56 -7.51 2.51 -2.62
CA LEU A 56 -7.36 1.64 -1.47
C LEU A 56 -8.41 1.99 -0.42
N ARG A 57 -8.82 1.00 0.37
CA ARG A 57 -9.63 1.21 1.57
C ARG A 57 -8.87 0.65 2.75
N VAL A 58 -8.54 1.50 3.72
CA VAL A 58 -7.77 1.13 4.91
C VAL A 58 -8.62 1.45 6.14
N PRO A 59 -8.92 0.45 7.00
CA PRO A 59 -9.63 0.71 8.25
C PRO A 59 -8.83 1.66 9.15
N VAL A 60 -9.54 2.51 9.89
CA VAL A 60 -8.98 3.34 10.95
C VAL A 60 -9.55 2.84 12.27
N ILE A 61 -8.69 2.43 13.19
CA ILE A 61 -9.05 1.91 14.51
C ILE A 61 -8.30 2.74 15.54
N GLU A 62 -9.01 3.31 16.51
CA GLU A 62 -8.44 4.16 17.57
C GLU A 62 -7.55 5.29 17.01
N GLY A 63 -7.99 5.89 15.90
CA GLY A 63 -7.28 6.99 15.24
C GLY A 63 -6.04 6.57 14.45
N ARG A 64 -5.76 5.28 14.29
CA ARG A 64 -4.60 4.77 13.53
C ARG A 64 -5.04 3.94 12.33
N LEU A 65 -4.30 4.04 11.24
CA LEU A 65 -4.48 3.13 10.09
C LEU A 65 -4.17 1.70 10.55
N ALA A 66 -5.12 0.78 10.35
CA ALA A 66 -4.98 -0.63 10.71
C ALA A 66 -4.10 -1.38 9.68
N LEU A 67 -2.82 -1.02 9.64
CA LEU A 67 -1.78 -1.65 8.82
C LEU A 67 -0.87 -2.49 9.71
N GLY A 68 -0.37 -3.61 9.17
CA GLY A 68 0.67 -4.40 9.85
C GLY A 68 2.00 -3.66 9.87
N THR A 69 2.91 -4.06 10.76
CA THR A 69 4.20 -3.39 11.04
C THR A 69 4.97 -2.96 9.79
N TRP A 70 5.01 -3.83 8.77
CA TRP A 70 5.78 -3.59 7.55
C TRP A 70 4.96 -3.00 6.41
N ARG A 71 3.66 -2.78 6.58
CA ARG A 71 2.76 -2.37 5.49
C ARG A 71 2.66 -0.85 5.40
N GLY A 72 2.97 -0.29 4.23
CA GLY A 72 2.76 1.11 3.89
C GLY A 72 1.84 1.25 2.67
N ILE A 73 1.22 2.43 2.54
CA ILE A 73 0.50 2.82 1.32
C ILE A 73 1.51 3.43 0.36
N SER A 74 1.58 2.91 -0.86
CA SER A 74 2.52 3.36 -1.88
C SER A 74 1.79 3.90 -3.11
N PHE A 75 2.28 5.02 -3.63
CA PHE A 75 1.93 5.55 -4.93
C PHE A 75 2.90 5.01 -5.98
N CYS A 76 2.38 4.39 -7.03
CA CYS A 76 3.17 3.81 -8.10
C CYS A 76 3.08 4.70 -9.36
N GLU A 77 4.17 5.38 -9.72
CA GLU A 77 4.28 6.12 -10.98
C GLU A 77 4.77 5.20 -12.10
N PHE A 78 4.12 5.22 -13.26
CA PHE A 78 4.52 4.42 -14.42
C PHE A 78 4.73 5.23 -15.70
N ASP A 79 4.42 6.54 -15.69
CA ASP A 79 4.53 7.44 -16.84
C ASP A 79 5.03 8.82 -16.36
N GLY A 80 6.11 8.81 -15.57
CA GLY A 80 6.70 9.97 -14.92
C GLY A 80 7.86 10.61 -15.73
N ALA A 81 8.36 11.78 -15.33
CA ALA A 81 7.96 12.57 -14.16
C ALA A 81 6.76 13.48 -14.46
N ARG A 82 5.73 13.45 -13.61
CA ARG A 82 4.52 14.28 -13.74
C ARG A 82 4.06 14.80 -12.38
N HIS A 83 3.32 15.90 -12.40
CA HIS A 83 2.59 16.35 -11.21
C HIS A 83 1.36 15.47 -11.00
N ARG A 84 1.27 14.82 -9.83
CA ARG A 84 0.22 13.86 -9.52
C ARG A 84 -0.61 14.31 -8.32
N GLN A 85 -1.80 13.75 -8.23
CA GLN A 85 -2.77 14.04 -7.18
C GLN A 85 -3.31 12.72 -6.63
N VAL A 86 -3.45 12.63 -5.31
CA VAL A 86 -4.13 11.52 -4.63
C VAL A 86 -5.24 12.12 -3.78
N LEU A 87 -6.46 11.61 -3.97
CA LEU A 87 -7.62 12.01 -3.19
C LEU A 87 -7.75 11.07 -1.99
N VAL A 88 -7.91 11.65 -0.79
CA VAL A 88 -8.12 10.91 0.45
C VAL A 88 -9.47 11.31 1.04
N GLY A 89 -10.34 10.32 1.25
CA GLY A 89 -11.62 10.50 1.91
C GLY A 89 -11.68 9.61 3.15
N ILE A 90 -12.22 10.15 4.24
CA ILE A 90 -12.47 9.40 5.47
C ILE A 90 -13.99 9.22 5.57
N THR A 91 -14.43 7.99 5.75
CA THR A 91 -15.86 7.66 5.89
C THR A 91 -16.02 6.69 7.04
N GLY A 92 -16.94 6.99 7.95
CA GLY A 92 -17.27 6.18 9.12
C GLY A 92 -18.50 6.73 9.85
N GLY A 93 -19.17 5.87 10.62
CA GLY A 93 -20.23 6.27 11.54
C GLY A 93 -19.71 6.43 12.96
N LEU A 94 -20.43 7.14 13.83
CA LEU A 94 -20.19 7.11 15.28
C LEU A 94 -20.30 5.65 15.75
N SER A 95 -19.21 5.01 16.16
CA SER A 95 -19.32 3.83 17.01
C SER A 95 -19.57 4.33 18.43
N LEU A 96 -20.73 4.00 19.01
CA LEU A 96 -20.89 4.07 20.46
C LEU A 96 -19.76 3.27 21.12
N PRO A 97 -19.22 3.71 22.26
CA PRO A 97 -18.14 3.00 22.94
C PRO A 97 -18.60 1.57 23.23
N SER A 98 -18.03 0.59 22.52
CA SER A 98 -18.14 -0.82 22.84
C SER A 98 -17.32 -1.08 24.10
N SER A 99 -17.92 -1.71 25.11
CA SER A 99 -17.23 -2.20 26.32
C SER A 99 -16.32 -3.40 26.04
N GLU A 100 -16.38 -3.98 24.84
CA GLU A 100 -15.55 -5.09 24.40
C GLU A 100 -14.35 -4.58 23.60
N PRO A 101 -13.10 -4.91 23.98
CA PRO A 101 -11.93 -4.57 23.17
C PRO A 101 -11.99 -5.34 21.84
N PHE A 102 -11.86 -4.61 20.72
CA PHE A 102 -11.78 -5.20 19.39
C PHE A 102 -10.48 -6.01 19.28
N ARG A 103 -10.58 -7.35 19.24
CA ARG A 103 -9.42 -8.25 19.14
C ARG A 103 -9.04 -8.50 17.69
N TRP A 104 -7.93 -7.91 17.25
CA TRP A 104 -7.27 -8.31 16.00
C TRP A 104 -6.52 -9.64 16.21
N GLY A 105 -7.13 -10.75 15.79
CA GLY A 105 -6.52 -12.08 15.83
C GLY A 105 -6.26 -12.62 14.43
N MET A 106 -5.17 -12.22 13.78
CA MET A 106 -4.62 -12.99 12.65
C MET A 106 -3.61 -14.00 13.19
N ARG A 107 -4.08 -15.23 13.46
CA ARG A 107 -3.20 -16.38 13.59
C ARG A 107 -2.74 -16.79 12.18
N SER A 108 -1.50 -16.46 11.80
CA SER A 108 -0.83 -17.25 10.76
C SER A 108 -0.40 -18.56 11.42
N GLN A 109 -1.07 -19.67 11.08
CA GLN A 109 -0.48 -20.99 11.33
C GLN A 109 0.70 -21.15 10.37
N GLY A 110 1.89 -20.82 10.87
CA GLY A 110 3.18 -21.01 10.21
C GLY A 110 4.25 -20.65 11.22
N GLY A 111 4.91 -21.67 11.78
CA GLY A 111 5.71 -21.55 13.00
C GLY A 111 6.86 -20.54 12.94
N VAL A 112 6.98 -19.77 14.02
CA VAL A 112 8.16 -19.45 14.83
C VAL A 112 7.69 -18.32 15.76
N GLY A 113 7.68 -18.60 17.07
CA GLY A 113 7.19 -17.65 18.07
C GLY A 113 8.08 -16.42 18.13
N ILE A 114 7.49 -15.23 17.96
CA ILE A 114 8.16 -13.96 18.20
C ILE A 114 7.65 -13.44 19.55
N ARG A 115 8.55 -13.28 20.51
CA ARG A 115 8.26 -12.57 21.77
C ARG A 115 8.15 -11.08 21.47
N GLU A 116 7.15 -10.41 22.06
CA GLU A 116 7.10 -8.96 22.10
C GLU A 116 8.33 -8.41 22.84
N PRO A 117 8.95 -7.30 22.40
CA PRO A 117 9.93 -6.60 23.23
C PRO A 117 9.23 -5.99 24.46
N PRO A 118 9.88 -5.98 25.64
CA PRO A 118 9.27 -5.42 26.84
C PRO A 118 8.98 -3.91 26.68
N PRO A 119 7.98 -3.37 27.39
CA PRO A 119 7.72 -1.94 27.39
C PRO A 119 8.95 -1.19 27.93
N HIS A 120 9.37 -0.15 27.21
CA HIS A 120 10.35 0.81 27.71
C HIS A 120 9.71 1.59 28.87
N ASN A 121 10.00 1.15 30.10
CA ASN A 121 9.85 1.99 31.28
C ASN A 121 10.99 3.01 31.32
N GLY A 122 10.64 4.27 31.08
CA GLY A 122 11.16 5.46 31.77
C GLY A 122 12.66 5.77 31.72
N PHE A 123 12.97 6.99 31.25
CA PHE A 123 13.89 7.87 31.97
C PHE A 123 13.27 9.26 32.07
N SER A 124 12.79 9.58 33.27
CA SER A 124 12.73 10.93 33.81
C SER A 124 14.11 11.29 34.35
N GLY A 125 14.63 12.44 33.94
CA GLY A 125 15.83 13.09 34.46
C GLY A 125 15.90 14.49 33.89
#